data_AF-A0A2V7H0B4-F1
#
_entry.id   AF-A0A2V7H0B4-F1
#
_cell.length_a   1.000
_cell.length_b   1.000
_cell.length_c   1.000
_cell.angle_alpha   90.00
_cell.angle_beta   90.00
_cell.angle_gamma   90.00
#
_symmetry.space_group_name_H-M   'P 1'
#
loop_
_entity.id
_entity.type
_entity.pdbx_description
1 polymer ?
#
loop_
_entity_poly.entity_id
_entity_poly.type
_entity_poly.pdbx_seq_one_letter_code
_entity_poly.pdbx_strand_id
1 'polypeptide(L)'
;MPVTAKLSKKFYETFGEDVTNELVEWFNSVDATYRGDLRELNELNFARFDAKLEQRLAELDARWGSRWSALDAKLEQQLAKLRAEIQTQLAQGLAGVETRLVSWLFKFWVPTAVGIVATGIGVVAILFRQ
;
A
#
# COMPACT_ATOMS: atom_id res chain seq x y z
N MET A 1 48.30 -5.03 -18.88
CA MET A 1 49.26 -5.84 -19.67
C MET A 1 49.50 -5.13 -20.99
N PRO A 2 50.77 -4.88 -21.38
CA PRO A 2 51.09 -4.24 -22.66
C PRO A 2 50.60 -5.10 -23.83
N VAL A 3 50.26 -4.47 -24.95
CA VAL A 3 49.95 -5.20 -26.17
C VAL A 3 51.28 -5.54 -26.85
N THR A 4 51.65 -6.81 -26.85
CA THR A 4 52.76 -7.31 -27.68
C THR A 4 52.35 -7.31 -29.15
N ALA A 5 52.31 -6.12 -29.76
CA ALA A 5 52.20 -5.97 -31.20
C ALA A 5 53.51 -6.46 -31.83
N LYS A 6 53.54 -7.70 -32.32
CA LYS A 6 54.68 -8.20 -33.10
C LYS A 6 54.59 -7.68 -34.52
N LEU A 7 55.43 -6.69 -34.85
CA LEU A 7 55.60 -6.21 -36.22
C LEU A 7 56.41 -7.22 -37.05
N SER A 8 56.15 -7.27 -38.36
CA SER A 8 56.77 -8.27 -39.24
C SER A 8 58.24 -8.00 -39.48
N LYS A 9 59.06 -9.04 -39.70
CA LYS A 9 60.50 -8.90 -40.00
C LYS A 9 60.77 -7.95 -41.19
N LYS A 10 59.96 -8.04 -42.24
CA LYS A 10 60.04 -7.16 -43.42
C LYS A 10 59.84 -5.68 -43.05
N PHE A 11 59.05 -5.39 -42.02
CA PHE A 11 58.83 -4.03 -41.53
C PHE A 11 60.10 -3.47 -40.87
N TYR A 12 60.74 -4.25 -40.00
CA TYR A 12 62.03 -3.90 -39.40
C TYR A 12 63.12 -3.70 -40.46
N GLU A 13 63.19 -4.58 -41.47
CA GLU A 13 64.14 -4.46 -42.58
C GLU A 13 63.89 -3.22 -43.45
N THR A 14 62.64 -2.74 -43.55
CA THR A 14 62.27 -1.59 -44.39
C THR A 14 62.41 -0.25 -43.66
N PHE A 15 62.02 -0.19 -42.38
CA PHE A 15 61.93 1.06 -41.61
C PHE A 15 63.02 1.21 -40.55
N GLY A 16 63.79 0.16 -40.28
CA GLY A 16 64.81 0.15 -39.23
C GLY A 16 64.26 -0.20 -37.86
N GLU A 17 65.15 -0.56 -36.96
CA GLU A 17 64.82 -1.01 -35.60
C GLU A 17 64.27 0.13 -34.73
N ASP A 18 64.91 1.30 -34.78
CA ASP A 18 64.52 2.48 -33.98
C ASP A 18 63.08 2.93 -34.26
N VAL A 19 62.75 3.15 -35.53
CA VAL A 19 61.41 3.58 -35.96
C VAL A 19 60.34 2.55 -35.59
N THR A 20 60.70 1.26 -35.69
CA THR A 20 59.77 0.17 -35.37
C THR A 20 59.51 0.09 -33.86
N ASN A 21 60.53 0.29 -33.04
CA ASN A 21 60.41 0.31 -31.58
C ASN A 21 59.60 1.51 -31.09
N GLU A 22 59.85 2.71 -31.61
CA GLU A 22 59.08 3.91 -31.29
C GLU A 22 57.59 3.74 -31.59
N LEU A 23 57.24 3.10 -32.71
CA LEU A 23 55.85 2.82 -33.07
C LEU A 23 55.17 1.86 -32.08
N VAL A 24 55.88 0.83 -31.63
CA VAL A 24 55.38 -0.14 -30.63
C VAL A 24 55.20 0.53 -29.27
N GLU A 25 56.13 1.40 -28.86
CA GLU A 25 56.02 2.18 -27.63
C GLU A 25 54.83 3.14 -27.68
N TRP A 26 54.68 3.88 -28.78
CA TRP A 26 53.53 4.75 -28.99
C TRP A 26 52.21 3.97 -28.95
N PHE A 27 52.13 2.83 -29.63
CA PHE A 27 50.93 1.99 -29.62
C PHE A 27 50.59 1.47 -28.22
N ASN A 28 51.59 1.05 -27.45
CA ASN A 28 51.40 0.63 -26.07
C ASN A 28 50.94 1.79 -25.17
N SER A 29 51.45 3.00 -25.38
CA SER A 29 50.99 4.19 -24.68
C SER A 29 49.54 4.51 -25.01
N VAL A 30 49.15 4.43 -26.29
CA VAL A 30 47.77 4.69 -26.73
C VAL A 30 46.80 3.65 -26.16
N ASP A 31 47.13 2.35 -26.22
CA ASP A 31 46.28 1.29 -25.64
C ASP A 31 46.13 1.46 -24.12
N ALA A 32 47.20 1.82 -23.42
CA ALA A 32 47.16 2.07 -21.98
C ALA A 32 46.22 3.24 -21.64
N THR A 33 46.34 4.36 -22.36
CA THR A 33 45.46 5.53 -22.17
C THR A 33 44.01 5.17 -22.50
N TYR A 34 43.74 4.53 -23.64
CA TYR A 34 42.38 4.20 -24.06
C TYR A 34 41.68 3.23 -23.09
N ARG A 35 42.41 2.22 -22.57
CA ARG A 35 41.88 1.33 -21.53
C ARG A 35 41.61 2.07 -20.22
N GLY A 36 42.45 3.04 -19.89
CA GLY A 36 42.25 3.95 -18.75
C GLY A 36 40.95 4.74 -18.92
N ASP A 37 40.82 5.46 -20.03
CA ASP A 37 39.66 6.30 -20.35
C ASP A 37 38.36 5.46 -20.37
N LEU A 38 38.38 4.28 -20.98
CA LEU A 38 37.22 3.38 -20.99
C LEU A 38 36.84 2.94 -19.59
N ARG A 39 37.80 2.64 -18.73
CA ARG A 39 37.55 2.25 -17.34
C ARG A 39 36.96 3.42 -16.56
N GLU A 40 37.50 4.61 -16.71
CA GLU A 40 37.01 5.82 -16.07
C GLU A 40 35.57 6.15 -16.51
N LEU A 41 35.31 6.14 -17.82
CA LEU A 41 33.98 6.36 -18.37
C LEU A 41 32.99 5.30 -17.88
N ASN A 42 33.42 4.05 -17.79
CA ASN A 42 32.60 2.95 -17.29
C ASN A 42 32.26 3.16 -15.81
N GLU A 43 33.24 3.51 -14.99
CA GLU A 43 33.07 3.76 -13.55
C GLU A 43 32.16 4.97 -13.29
N LEU A 44 32.35 6.07 -14.03
CA LEU A 44 31.46 7.24 -13.97
C LEU A 44 30.03 6.91 -14.41
N ASN A 45 29.85 6.11 -15.46
CA ASN A 45 28.53 5.71 -15.93
C ASN A 45 27.84 4.77 -14.94
N PHE A 46 28.57 3.82 -14.35
CA PHE A 46 28.03 2.94 -13.32
C PHE A 46 27.62 3.72 -12.07
N ALA A 47 28.45 4.64 -11.58
CA ALA A 47 28.11 5.49 -10.44
C ALA A 47 26.84 6.32 -10.70
N ARG A 48 26.71 6.91 -11.90
CA ARG A 48 25.50 7.65 -12.29
C ARG A 48 24.27 6.76 -12.41
N PHE A 49 24.44 5.55 -12.94
CA PHE A 49 23.35 4.58 -13.07
C PHE A 49 22.86 4.13 -11.70
N ASP A 50 23.78 3.79 -10.81
CA ASP A 50 23.51 3.36 -9.43
C ASP A 50 22.76 4.45 -8.65
N ALA A 51 23.26 5.68 -8.66
CA ALA A 51 22.60 6.82 -8.03
C ALA A 51 21.17 7.05 -8.57
N LYS A 52 20.97 6.87 -9.89
CA LYS A 52 19.64 6.99 -10.50
C LYS A 52 18.72 5.83 -10.11
N LEU A 53 19.26 4.62 -9.98
CA LEU A 53 18.49 3.47 -9.49
C LEU A 53 18.07 3.66 -8.04
N GLU A 54 18.99 4.06 -7.15
CA GLU A 54 18.68 4.35 -5.76
C GLU A 54 17.60 5.43 -5.65
N GLN A 55 17.72 6.51 -6.42
CA GLN A 55 16.70 7.56 -6.46
C GLN A 55 15.32 7.00 -6.88
N ARG A 56 15.27 6.20 -7.95
CA ARG A 56 14.00 5.62 -8.43
C ARG A 56 13.40 4.63 -7.44
N LEU A 57 14.23 3.85 -6.75
CA LEU A 57 13.78 2.94 -5.71
C LEU A 57 13.20 3.71 -4.51
N ALA A 58 13.87 4.77 -4.06
CA ALA A 58 13.36 5.64 -3.00
C ALA A 58 12.04 6.33 -3.40
N GLU A 59 11.93 6.81 -4.64
CA GLU A 59 10.68 7.39 -5.17
C GLU A 59 9.54 6.36 -5.20
N LEU A 60 9.83 5.12 -5.59
CA LEU A 60 8.86 4.03 -5.60
C LEU A 60 8.42 3.66 -4.19
N ASP A 61 9.35 3.51 -3.26
CA ASP A 61 9.08 3.19 -1.86
C ASP A 61 8.18 4.24 -1.22
N ALA A 62 8.52 5.53 -1.39
CA ALA A 62 7.70 6.64 -0.90
C ALA A 62 6.28 6.64 -1.50
N ARG A 63 6.15 6.38 -2.81
CA ARG A 63 4.83 6.31 -3.48
C ARG A 63 4.00 5.13 -2.99
N TRP A 64 4.64 3.96 -2.80
CA TRP A 64 3.97 2.77 -2.29
C TRP A 64 3.54 2.96 -0.83
N GLY A 65 4.43 3.48 0.02
CA GLY A 65 4.11 3.81 1.41
C GLY A 65 2.93 4.79 1.53
N SER A 66 2.93 5.85 0.71
CA SER A 66 1.82 6.81 0.68
C SER A 66 0.49 6.17 0.24
N ARG A 67 0.51 5.34 -0.81
CA ARG A 67 -0.69 4.62 -1.27
C ARG A 67 -1.21 3.65 -0.23
N TRP A 68 -0.33 2.94 0.46
CA TRP A 68 -0.72 1.99 1.49
C TRP A 68 -1.35 2.69 2.69
N SER A 69 -0.72 3.77 3.18
CA SER A 69 -1.27 4.59 4.25
C SER A 69 -2.65 5.17 3.89
N ALA A 70 -2.84 5.61 2.64
CA ALA A 70 -4.14 6.09 2.18
C ALA A 70 -5.21 4.98 2.11
N LEU A 71 -4.82 3.75 1.74
CA LEU A 71 -5.72 2.59 1.75
C LEU A 71 -6.11 2.20 3.16
N ASP A 72 -5.15 2.14 4.09
CA ASP A 72 -5.41 1.84 5.50
C ASP A 72 -6.38 2.86 6.10
N ALA A 73 -6.13 4.16 5.91
CA ALA A 73 -7.02 5.22 6.39
C ALA A 73 -8.45 5.09 5.79
N LYS A 74 -8.56 4.74 4.50
CA LYS A 74 -9.86 4.53 3.86
C LYS A 74 -10.58 3.30 4.42
N LEU A 75 -9.86 2.20 4.68
CA LEU A 75 -10.43 1.00 5.28
C LEU A 75 -10.90 1.26 6.70
N GLU A 76 -10.09 1.92 7.52
CA GLU A 76 -10.47 2.33 8.88
C GLU A 76 -11.73 3.21 8.86
N GLN A 77 -11.80 4.18 7.95
CA GLN A 77 -12.97 5.04 7.78
C GLN A 77 -14.22 4.23 7.40
N GLN A 78 -14.11 3.29 6.45
CA GLN A 78 -15.24 2.46 6.02
C GLN A 78 -15.69 1.52 7.14
N LEU A 79 -14.77 0.93 7.90
CA LEU A 79 -15.10 0.10 9.05
C LEU A 79 -15.76 0.90 10.17
N ALA A 80 -15.28 2.11 10.45
CA ALA A 80 -15.90 3.00 11.43
C ALA A 80 -17.33 3.38 11.01
N LYS A 81 -17.51 3.72 9.73
CA LYS A 81 -18.84 4.02 9.15
C LYS A 81 -19.78 2.82 9.27
N LEU A 82 -19.33 1.63 8.85
CA LEU A 82 -20.13 0.41 8.93
C LEU A 82 -20.52 0.07 10.36
N ARG A 83 -19.59 0.21 11.32
CA ARG A 83 -19.88 0.01 12.75
C ARG A 83 -20.94 0.99 13.25
N ALA A 84 -20.85 2.27 12.88
CA ALA A 84 -21.84 3.27 13.27
C ALA A 84 -23.23 2.99 12.66
N GLU A 85 -23.27 2.58 11.38
CA GLU A 85 -24.52 2.19 10.71
C GLU A 85 -25.16 0.97 11.37
N ILE A 86 -24.39 -0.07 11.68
CA ILE A 86 -24.89 -1.26 12.38
C ILE A 86 -25.41 -0.91 13.78
N GLN A 87 -24.66 -0.11 14.55
CA GLN A 87 -25.11 0.33 15.88
C GLN A 87 -26.42 1.10 15.80
N THR A 88 -26.55 1.99 14.82
CA THR A 88 -27.76 2.79 14.61
C THR A 88 -28.94 1.89 14.20
N GLN A 89 -28.73 0.97 13.26
CA GLN A 89 -29.78 0.05 12.82
C GLN A 89 -30.22 -0.90 13.94
N LEU A 90 -29.29 -1.40 14.76
CA LEU A 90 -29.62 -2.22 15.92
C LEU A 90 -30.42 -1.42 16.96
N ALA A 91 -29.98 -0.21 17.30
CA ALA A 91 -30.70 0.65 18.24
C ALA A 91 -32.12 0.96 17.76
N GLN A 92 -32.29 1.31 16.49
CA GLN A 92 -33.60 1.53 15.88
C GLN A 92 -34.45 0.26 15.82
N GLY A 93 -33.84 -0.88 15.49
CA GLY A 93 -34.52 -2.17 15.46
C GLY A 93 -35.05 -2.58 16.83
N LEU A 94 -34.23 -2.46 17.87
CA LEU A 94 -34.62 -2.74 19.25
C LEU A 94 -35.73 -1.81 19.73
N ALA A 95 -35.59 -0.49 19.52
CA ALA A 95 -36.64 0.47 19.87
C ALA A 95 -37.97 0.19 19.13
N GLY A 96 -37.89 -0.24 17.87
CA GLY A 96 -39.06 -0.65 17.09
C GLY A 96 -39.73 -1.91 17.65
N VAL A 97 -38.95 -2.91 18.08
CA VAL A 97 -39.46 -4.12 18.74
C VAL A 97 -40.10 -3.77 20.08
N GLU A 98 -39.43 -2.98 20.92
CA GLU A 98 -39.97 -2.52 22.21
C GLU A 98 -41.32 -1.80 22.03
N THR A 99 -41.38 -0.85 21.09
CA THR A 99 -42.62 -0.09 20.81
C THR A 99 -43.75 -1.01 20.34
N ARG A 100 -43.45 -1.98 19.46
CA ARG A 100 -44.44 -2.95 18.98
C ARG A 100 -44.91 -3.89 20.09
N LEU A 101 -43.98 -4.37 20.92
CA LEU A 101 -44.28 -5.22 22.06
C LEU A 101 -45.18 -4.50 23.07
N VAL A 102 -44.86 -3.25 23.41
CA VAL A 102 -45.68 -2.42 24.30
C VAL A 102 -47.08 -2.21 23.70
N SER A 103 -47.18 -1.86 22.42
CA SER A 103 -48.47 -1.70 21.75
C SER A 103 -49.30 -3.00 21.77
N TRP A 104 -48.67 -4.15 21.52
CA TRP A 104 -49.32 -5.44 21.55
C TRP A 104 -49.78 -5.81 22.97
N LEU A 105 -48.94 -5.56 23.98
CA LEU A 105 -49.25 -5.78 25.39
C LEU A 105 -50.51 -4.98 25.78
N PHE A 106 -50.58 -3.69 25.44
CA PHE A 106 -51.77 -2.89 25.71
C PHE A 106 -53.01 -3.42 24.99
N LYS A 107 -52.92 -3.75 23.69
CA LYS A 107 -54.05 -4.31 22.95
C LYS A 107 -54.57 -5.61 23.54
N PHE A 108 -53.66 -6.45 24.05
CA PHE A 108 -54.00 -7.73 24.66
C PHE A 108 -54.60 -7.57 26.07
N TRP A 109 -53.99 -6.73 26.92
CA TRP A 109 -54.35 -6.65 28.34
C TRP A 109 -55.44 -5.62 28.67
N VAL A 110 -55.66 -4.57 27.86
CA VAL A 110 -56.68 -3.55 28.16
C VAL A 110 -58.09 -4.14 28.25
N PRO A 111 -58.56 -4.99 27.30
CA PRO A 111 -59.89 -5.58 27.39
C PRO A 111 -60.09 -6.47 28.63
N THR A 112 -59.07 -7.25 29.01
CA THR A 112 -59.15 -8.13 30.19
C THR A 112 -59.18 -7.33 31.49
N ALA A 113 -58.37 -6.28 31.60
CA ALA A 113 -58.40 -5.37 32.74
C ALA A 113 -59.78 -4.70 32.92
N VAL A 114 -60.37 -4.21 31.82
CA VAL A 114 -61.73 -3.63 31.83
C VAL A 114 -62.77 -4.65 32.28
N GLY A 115 -62.71 -5.89 31.78
CA GLY A 115 -63.63 -6.96 32.16
C GLY A 115 -63.56 -7.33 33.64
N ILE A 116 -62.36 -7.39 34.22
CA ILE A 116 -62.15 -7.68 35.66
C ILE A 116 -62.76 -6.55 36.50
N VAL A 117 -62.49 -5.29 36.14
CA VAL A 117 -63.04 -4.13 36.87
C VAL A 117 -64.58 -4.11 36.80
N ALA A 118 -65.17 -4.35 35.64
CA ALA A 118 -66.62 -4.39 35.47
C ALA A 118 -67.26 -5.51 36.32
N THR A 119 -66.62 -6.68 36.37
CA THR A 119 -67.07 -7.81 37.18
C THR A 119 -67.00 -7.50 38.68
N GLY A 120 -65.89 -6.88 39.13
CA GLY A 120 -65.74 -6.44 40.51
C GLY A 120 -66.82 -5.44 40.95
N ILE A 121 -67.10 -4.43 40.12
CA ILE A 121 -68.17 -3.45 40.37
C ILE A 121 -69.53 -4.16 40.46
N GLY A 122 -69.81 -5.10 39.56
CA GLY A 122 -71.05 -5.89 39.56
C GLY A 122 -71.24 -6.69 40.86
N VAL A 123 -70.19 -7.37 41.34
CA VAL A 123 -70.25 -8.14 42.59
C VAL A 123 -70.49 -7.22 43.79
N VAL A 124 -69.79 -6.08 43.87
CA VAL A 124 -69.99 -5.10 44.96
C VAL A 124 -71.42 -4.57 44.96
N ALA A 125 -71.97 -4.23 43.79
CA ALA A 125 -73.35 -3.76 43.67
C ALA A 125 -74.39 -4.80 44.11
N ILE A 126 -74.12 -6.11 43.92
CA ILE A 126 -74.99 -7.19 44.40
C ILE A 126 -74.92 -7.33 45.92
N LEU A 127 -73.72 -7.23 46.51
CA LEU A 127 -73.52 -7.33 47.96
C LEU A 127 -74.22 -6.20 48.74
N PHE A 128 -74.27 -4.98 48.17
CA PHE A 128 -75.00 -3.86 48.78
C PHE A 128 -76.53 -3.91 48.59
N ARG A 129 -77.04 -4.89 47.82
CA ARG A 129 -78.48 -5.04 47.52
C ARG A 129 -79.19 -6.09 48.40
N GLN A 130 -78.45 -6.84 49.21
CA GLN A 130 -78.99 -7.74 50.25
C GLN A 130 -79.06 -7.02 51.59
#